data_AF-A0AAV4NYB2-F1
#
_entry.id   AF-A0AAV4NYB2-F1
#
_cell.length_a   1.000
_cell.length_b   1.000
_cell.length_c   1.000
_cell.angle_alpha   90.00
_cell.angle_beta   90.00
_cell.angle_gamma   90.00
#
_symmetry.space_group_name_H-M   'P 1'
#
loop_
_entity.id
_entity.type
_entity.pdbx_description
1 polymer ?
#
loop_
_entity_poly.entity_id
_entity_poly.type
_entity_poly.pdbx_seq_one_letter_code
_entity_poly.pdbx_strand_id
1 'polypeptide(L)'
;MELPITIITDEQLDNIDYIVVKENDVSQKLMKDVPQVSLTIRSSSKQQHSTFLEGDDVRFTCDVKANPSANEVGWLFDGKPLNPDDPELITSYRSLLIRRVKRKHRGRYQCYANNAEGTGMSRVINLRAMCKYA
;
A
#
# COMPACT_ATOMS: atom_id res chain seq x y z
N MET A 1 -7.05 37.78 19.70
CA MET A 1 -8.25 37.00 20.07
C MET A 1 -7.82 35.55 20.08
N GLU A 2 -7.57 35.01 21.26
CA GLU A 2 -7.23 33.59 21.42
C GLU A 2 -8.54 32.79 21.54
N LEU A 3 -8.62 31.64 20.85
CA LEU A 3 -9.78 30.75 20.87
C LEU A 3 -9.84 30.00 22.21
N PRO A 4 -11.04 29.65 22.70
CA PRO A 4 -11.19 28.94 23.97
C PRO A 4 -10.61 27.51 23.88
N ILE A 5 -9.83 27.12 24.90
CA ILE A 5 -9.31 25.75 25.05
C ILE A 5 -10.35 24.93 25.80
N THR A 6 -10.69 23.74 25.29
CA THR A 6 -11.58 22.79 25.98
C THR A 6 -10.76 21.64 26.55
N ILE A 7 -10.89 21.38 27.85
CA ILE A 7 -10.22 20.29 28.55
C ILE A 7 -11.21 19.13 28.66
N ILE A 8 -10.87 17.97 28.11
CA ILE A 8 -11.67 16.74 28.27
C ILE A 8 -10.95 15.86 29.30
N THR A 9 -11.65 15.52 30.38
CA THR A 9 -11.20 14.54 31.37
C THR A 9 -11.73 13.16 30.98
N ASP A 10 -10.85 12.21 30.69
CA ASP A 10 -11.21 10.79 30.60
C ASP A 10 -11.10 10.18 32.01
N GLU A 11 -12.15 9.51 32.47
CA GLU A 11 -12.23 8.92 33.82
C GLU A 11 -11.54 7.54 33.89
N GLN A 12 -10.81 7.09 32.87
CA GLN A 12 -10.25 5.73 32.86
C GLN A 12 -8.83 5.61 32.30
N LEU A 13 -7.82 6.35 32.79
CA LEU A 13 -6.39 5.94 32.70
C LEU A 13 -5.48 6.74 33.67
N ASP A 14 -4.93 6.06 34.67
CA ASP A 14 -4.02 6.56 35.72
C ASP A 14 -2.61 7.00 35.23
N ASN A 15 -2.50 7.89 34.23
CA ASN A 15 -1.26 8.66 33.99
C ASN A 15 -1.51 9.84 33.04
N ILE A 16 -1.62 11.05 33.61
CA ILE A 16 -2.05 12.24 32.88
C ILE A 16 -0.84 12.94 32.24
N ASP A 17 -0.63 12.72 30.94
CA ASP A 17 -0.04 13.74 30.07
C ASP A 17 -1.18 14.64 29.57
N TYR A 18 -1.22 15.90 30.01
CA TYR A 18 -2.22 16.87 29.53
C TYR A 18 -1.95 17.20 28.05
N ILE A 19 -2.75 16.67 27.12
CA ILE A 19 -2.68 17.06 25.71
C ILE A 19 -3.50 18.33 25.50
N VAL A 20 -2.84 19.46 25.30
CA VAL A 20 -3.48 20.70 24.84
C VAL A 20 -3.82 20.52 23.35
N VAL A 21 -5.08 20.25 23.05
CA VAL A 21 -5.59 20.22 21.68
C VAL A 21 -6.29 21.53 21.37
N LYS A 22 -5.89 22.22 20.31
CA LYS A 22 -6.67 23.34 19.77
C LYS A 22 -7.96 22.76 19.17
N GLU A 23 -9.05 23.52 19.20
CA GLU A 23 -10.36 23.09 18.66
C GLU A 23 -10.28 22.65 17.17
N ASN A 24 -9.34 23.24 16.42
CA ASN A 24 -9.01 22.88 15.04
C ASN A 24 -8.10 21.64 14.90
N ASP A 25 -7.37 21.27 15.95
CA ASP A 25 -6.46 20.11 15.99
C ASP A 25 -7.26 18.82 16.28
N VAL A 26 -8.29 18.89 17.12
CA VAL A 26 -9.20 17.74 17.39
C VAL A 26 -9.92 17.32 16.11
N SER A 27 -10.41 18.30 15.35
CA SER A 27 -11.14 18.07 14.09
C SER A 27 -10.25 17.46 13.00
N GLN A 28 -8.95 17.79 12.97
CA GLN A 28 -7.99 17.18 12.03
C GLN A 28 -7.47 15.82 12.50
N LYS A 29 -7.31 15.63 13.81
CA LYS A 29 -6.75 14.42 14.41
C LYS A 29 -7.70 13.22 14.41
N LEU A 30 -9.00 13.45 14.21
CA LEU A 30 -10.04 12.42 14.14
C LEU A 30 -10.58 12.18 12.72
N MET A 31 -9.91 12.65 11.66
CA MET A 31 -10.32 12.31 10.29
C MET A 31 -9.91 10.86 9.99
N LYS A 32 -10.86 9.94 10.18
CA LYS A 32 -10.72 8.55 9.79
C LYS A 32 -11.08 8.42 8.31
N ASP A 33 -10.20 7.77 7.57
CA ASP A 33 -10.33 7.62 6.13
C ASP A 33 -10.00 6.20 5.68
N VAL A 34 -10.58 5.82 4.54
CA VAL A 34 -10.19 4.64 3.79
C VAL A 34 -8.70 4.76 3.40
N PRO A 35 -7.90 3.66 3.46
CA PRO A 35 -6.48 3.72 3.16
C PRO A 35 -6.21 4.31 1.77
N GLN A 36 -5.29 5.26 1.69
CA GLN A 36 -4.77 5.76 0.42
C GLN A 36 -3.54 4.94 0.04
N VAL A 37 -3.62 4.31 -1.14
CA VAL A 37 -2.65 3.31 -1.58
C VAL A 37 -2.04 3.69 -2.92
N SER A 38 -0.72 3.72 -3.00
CA SER A 38 0.00 3.95 -4.25
C SER A 38 0.95 2.80 -4.55
N LEU A 39 0.89 2.31 -5.79
CA LEU A 39 1.71 1.22 -6.27
C LEU A 39 2.85 1.76 -7.14
N THR A 40 4.07 1.32 -6.85
CA THR A 40 5.26 1.61 -7.66
C THR A 40 5.94 0.32 -8.11
N ILE A 41 6.65 0.39 -9.23
CA ILE A 41 7.34 -0.76 -9.83
C ILE A 41 8.79 -0.38 -10.12
N ARG A 42 9.72 -1.27 -9.81
CA ARG A 42 11.15 -1.14 -10.07
C ARG A 42 11.69 -2.43 -10.70
N SER A 43 12.63 -2.30 -11.63
CA SER A 43 13.32 -3.44 -12.27
C SER A 43 14.83 -3.33 -12.08
N SER A 44 15.48 -4.49 -12.04
CA SER A 44 16.94 -4.60 -12.07
C SER A 44 17.56 -4.05 -13.37
N SER A 45 16.82 -4.04 -14.48
CA SER A 45 17.31 -3.61 -15.80
C SER A 45 17.28 -2.09 -16.04
N LYS A 46 17.01 -1.26 -15.00
CA LYS A 46 16.89 0.21 -15.08
C LYS A 46 15.89 0.73 -16.14
N GLN A 47 14.99 -0.12 -16.66
CA GLN A 47 13.93 0.33 -17.57
C GLN A 47 12.87 1.13 -16.78
N GLN A 48 12.57 2.34 -17.26
CA GLN A 48 11.63 3.28 -16.61
C GLN A 48 10.15 3.05 -16.99
N HIS A 49 9.83 1.95 -17.68
CA HIS A 49 8.47 1.68 -18.16
C HIS A 49 7.99 0.30 -17.70
N SER A 50 6.67 0.05 -17.75
CA SER A 50 6.05 -1.21 -17.37
C SER A 50 6.30 -2.37 -18.37
N THR A 51 7.35 -2.23 -19.18
CA THR A 51 7.86 -3.20 -20.13
C THR A 51 9.19 -3.71 -19.57
N PHE A 52 9.29 -5.01 -19.35
CA PHE A 52 10.45 -5.67 -18.75
C PHE A 52 10.92 -6.80 -19.66
N LEU A 53 12.19 -7.16 -19.59
CA LEU A 53 12.69 -8.32 -20.32
C LEU A 53 12.41 -9.59 -19.52
N GLU A 54 12.06 -10.68 -20.22
CA GLU A 54 11.99 -11.98 -19.58
C GLU A 54 13.35 -12.33 -18.93
N GLY A 55 13.28 -12.81 -17.68
CA GLY A 55 14.46 -13.03 -16.85
C GLY A 55 14.86 -11.85 -15.95
N ASP A 56 14.25 -10.67 -16.09
CA ASP A 56 14.45 -9.56 -15.15
C ASP A 56 13.83 -9.86 -13.79
N ASP A 57 14.36 -9.22 -12.75
CA ASP A 57 13.76 -9.22 -11.42
C ASP A 57 12.95 -7.92 -11.25
N VAL A 58 11.66 -8.07 -10.98
CA VAL A 58 10.72 -6.95 -10.87
C VAL A 58 10.18 -6.88 -9.45
N ARG A 59 10.30 -5.70 -8.83
CA ARG A 59 9.78 -5.42 -7.50
C ARG A 59 8.65 -4.41 -7.58
N PHE A 60 7.50 -4.79 -7.06
CA PHE A 60 6.41 -3.89 -6.75
C PHE A 60 6.51 -3.44 -5.28
N THR A 61 6.24 -2.17 -5.03
CA THR A 61 6.17 -1.58 -3.69
C THR A 61 4.83 -0.89 -3.52
N CYS A 62 4.13 -1.23 -2.44
CA CYS A 62 2.83 -0.69 -2.09
C CYS A 62 2.99 0.30 -0.92
N ASP A 63 2.84 1.59 -1.20
CA ASP A 63 2.86 2.64 -0.20
C ASP A 63 1.45 2.87 0.32
N VAL A 64 1.27 2.71 1.63
CA VAL A 64 -0.04 2.78 2.32
C VAL A 64 -0.01 3.91 3.33
N LYS A 65 -0.93 4.87 3.15
CA LYS A 65 -1.28 5.92 4.13
C LYS A 65 -2.67 5.60 4.66
N ALA A 66 -2.81 5.34 5.95
CA ALA A 66 -4.08 4.94 6.54
C ALA A 66 -4.24 5.57 7.93
N ASN A 67 -5.44 6.03 8.24
CA ASN A 67 -5.86 6.45 9.57
C ASN A 67 -7.31 5.99 9.80
N PRO A 68 -7.58 4.99 10.66
CA PRO A 68 -6.65 4.19 11.46
C PRO A 68 -5.72 3.30 10.63
N SER A 69 -4.69 2.74 11.26
CA SER A 69 -3.73 1.82 10.63
C SER A 69 -4.41 0.67 9.88
N ALA A 70 -3.86 0.32 8.73
CA ALA A 70 -4.35 -0.81 7.95
C ALA A 70 -4.00 -2.14 8.64
N ASN A 71 -5.01 -3.00 8.79
CA ASN A 71 -4.86 -4.34 9.38
C ASN A 71 -4.49 -5.40 8.32
N GLU A 72 -4.78 -5.13 7.06
CA GLU A 72 -4.47 -6.02 5.94
C GLU A 72 -3.87 -5.24 4.77
N VAL A 73 -2.85 -5.81 4.13
CA VAL A 73 -2.30 -5.34 2.86
C VAL A 73 -2.15 -6.56 1.95
N GLY A 74 -2.70 -6.48 0.74
CA GLY A 74 -2.71 -7.60 -0.19
C GLY A 74 -2.51 -7.20 -1.64
N TRP A 75 -2.44 -8.21 -2.50
CA TRP A 75 -2.11 -8.07 -3.91
C TRP A 75 -3.17 -8.71 -4.79
N LEU A 76 -3.53 -8.02 -5.86
CA LEU A 76 -4.42 -8.53 -6.91
C LEU A 76 -3.63 -8.71 -8.20
N PHE A 77 -3.83 -9.86 -8.84
CA PHE A 77 -3.38 -10.18 -10.19
C PHE A 77 -4.59 -10.43 -11.07
N ASP A 78 -4.76 -9.59 -12.09
CA ASP A 78 -5.91 -9.58 -12.99
C ASP A 78 -7.27 -9.55 -12.28
N GLY A 79 -7.33 -8.81 -11.17
CA GLY A 79 -8.52 -8.59 -10.36
C GLY A 79 -8.84 -9.73 -9.38
N LYS A 80 -7.98 -10.74 -9.28
CA LYS A 80 -8.10 -11.84 -8.31
C LYS A 80 -6.97 -11.79 -7.30
N PRO A 81 -7.15 -12.34 -6.08
CA PRO A 81 -6.04 -12.50 -5.12
C PRO A 81 -4.84 -13.16 -5.79
N LEU A 82 -3.66 -12.58 -5.57
CA LEU A 82 -2.40 -13.12 -6.08
C LEU A 82 -2.20 -14.54 -5.54
N ASN A 83 -1.90 -15.50 -6.42
CA ASN A 83 -1.62 -16.86 -6.03
C ASN A 83 -0.23 -16.95 -5.36
N PRO A 84 -0.13 -17.34 -4.07
CA PRO A 84 1.16 -17.47 -3.39
C PRO A 84 1.96 -18.71 -3.80
N ASP A 85 1.35 -19.68 -4.50
CA ASP A 85 2.00 -20.96 -4.86
C ASP A 85 3.02 -20.83 -6.00
N ASP A 86 3.17 -19.64 -6.58
CA ASP A 86 4.17 -19.41 -7.61
C ASP A 86 5.58 -19.27 -6.99
N PRO A 87 6.52 -20.20 -7.27
CA PRO A 87 7.85 -20.19 -6.67
C PRO A 87 8.70 -18.97 -7.09
N GLU A 88 8.30 -18.26 -8.14
CA GLU A 88 8.95 -17.02 -8.57
C GLU A 88 8.42 -15.76 -7.85
N LEU A 89 7.33 -15.86 -7.09
CA LEU A 89 6.74 -14.76 -6.34
C LEU A 89 7.20 -14.79 -4.88
N ILE A 90 7.73 -13.67 -4.39
CA ILE A 90 8.10 -13.47 -2.99
C ILE A 90 7.34 -12.26 -2.48
N THR A 91 6.37 -12.50 -1.61
CA THR A 91 5.57 -11.46 -0.96
C THR A 91 6.14 -11.11 0.41
N SER A 92 6.17 -9.82 0.72
CA SER A 92 6.37 -9.25 2.05
C SER A 92 5.29 -8.20 2.27
N TYR A 93 5.16 -7.68 3.50
CA TYR A 93 4.06 -6.81 3.94
C TYR A 93 3.69 -5.71 2.93
N ARG A 94 4.68 -5.02 2.34
CA ARG A 94 4.46 -3.93 1.36
C ARG A 94 5.20 -4.14 0.03
N SER A 95 5.73 -5.33 -0.22
CA SER A 95 6.48 -5.57 -1.45
C SER A 95 6.22 -6.93 -2.05
N LEU A 96 6.08 -6.96 -3.37
CA LEU A 96 6.02 -8.18 -4.16
C LEU A 96 7.24 -8.20 -5.08
N LEU A 97 8.08 -9.22 -4.93
CA LEU A 97 9.21 -9.48 -5.82
C LEU A 97 8.86 -10.63 -6.74
N ILE A 98 8.97 -10.40 -8.05
CA ILE A 98 8.89 -11.43 -9.09
C ILE A 98 10.31 -11.69 -9.56
N ARG A 99 10.82 -12.88 -9.28
CA ARG A 99 12.15 -13.30 -9.75
C ARG A 99 12.06 -13.88 -11.15
N ARG A 100 13.00 -13.51 -12.02
CA ARG A 100 13.11 -14.03 -13.39
C ARG A 100 11.75 -14.03 -14.10
N VAL A 101 11.22 -12.84 -14.37
CA VAL A 101 9.89 -12.65 -14.97
C VAL A 101 9.70 -13.55 -16.20
N LYS A 102 8.55 -14.25 -16.25
CA LYS A 102 8.11 -15.13 -17.33
C LYS A 102 6.82 -14.60 -17.95
N ARG A 103 6.41 -15.18 -19.09
CA ARG A 103 5.15 -14.84 -19.77
C ARG A 103 3.91 -14.96 -18.89
N LYS A 104 3.87 -15.96 -17.99
CA LYS A 104 2.76 -16.16 -17.04
C LYS A 104 2.57 -15.03 -16.03
N HIS A 105 3.59 -14.21 -15.79
CA HIS A 105 3.50 -13.07 -14.87
C HIS A 105 2.97 -11.81 -15.55
N ARG A 106 2.74 -11.83 -16.88
CA ARG A 106 2.14 -10.69 -17.58
C ARG A 106 0.70 -10.51 -17.12
N GLY A 107 0.32 -9.29 -16.76
CA GLY A 107 -1.03 -9.01 -16.29
C GLY A 107 -1.13 -7.69 -15.52
N ARG A 108 -2.32 -7.46 -14.96
CA ARG A 108 -2.64 -6.25 -14.20
C ARG A 108 -2.40 -6.48 -12.72
N TYR A 109 -1.46 -5.73 -12.16
CA TYR A 109 -1.16 -5.74 -10.74
C TYR A 109 -1.79 -4.54 -10.04
N GLN A 110 -2.40 -4.81 -8.89
CA GLN A 110 -2.87 -3.82 -7.94
C GLN A 110 -2.50 -4.27 -6.53
N CYS A 111 -2.33 -3.32 -5.62
CA CYS A 111 -2.34 -3.62 -4.20
C CYS A 111 -3.55 -2.96 -3.54
N TYR A 112 -4.00 -3.56 -2.45
CA TYR A 112 -5.06 -3.03 -1.62
C TYR A 112 -4.62 -3.00 -0.16
N ALA A 113 -5.24 -2.12 0.61
CA ALA A 113 -5.09 -2.08 2.05
C ALA A 113 -6.46 -1.90 2.70
N ASN A 114 -6.69 -2.60 3.81
CA ASN A 114 -7.94 -2.54 4.56
C ASN A 114 -7.70 -1.94 5.94
N ASN A 115 -8.62 -1.10 6.41
CA ASN A 115 -8.71 -0.66 7.79
C ASN A 115 -10.18 -0.68 8.26
N ALA A 116 -10.45 -0.12 9.45
CA ALA A 116 -11.80 -0.07 10.00
C ALA A 116 -12.81 0.75 9.16
N GLU A 117 -12.33 1.67 8.32
CA GLU A 117 -13.16 2.52 7.47
C GLU A 117 -13.44 1.89 6.08
N GLY A 118 -12.61 0.92 5.67
CA GLY A 118 -12.82 0.14 4.46
C GLY A 118 -11.54 -0.20 3.71
N THR A 119 -11.69 -0.47 2.41
CA THR A 119 -10.61 -0.94 1.54
C THR A 119 -10.20 0.11 0.52
N GLY A 120 -8.92 0.49 0.56
CA GLY A 120 -8.27 1.32 -0.45
C GLY A 120 -7.60 0.49 -1.52
N MET A 121 -7.69 0.92 -2.79
CA MET A 121 -7.06 0.25 -3.92
C MET A 121 -6.10 1.16 -4.66
N SER A 122 -4.96 0.62 -5.08
CA SER A 122 -4.02 1.34 -5.94
C SER A 122 -4.52 1.44 -7.38
N ARG A 123 -3.90 2.35 -8.15
CA ARG A 123 -3.95 2.29 -9.61
C ARG A 123 -3.40 0.95 -10.12
N VAL A 124 -3.87 0.54 -11.29
CA VAL A 124 -3.41 -0.66 -11.99
C VAL A 124 -2.06 -0.39 -12.64
N ILE A 125 -1.09 -1.29 -12.43
CA ILE A 125 0.12 -1.37 -13.25
C ILE A 125 0.03 -2.61 -14.13
N ASN A 126 0.12 -2.42 -15.45
CA ASN A 126 0.16 -3.51 -16.42
C ASN A 126 1.60 -3.97 -16.65
N LEU A 127 1.96 -5.15 -16.12
CA LEU A 127 3.26 -5.77 -16.35
C LEU A 127 3.30 -6.36 -17.75
N ARG A 128 4.11 -5.76 -18.61
CA ARG A 128 4.45 -6.33 -19.92
C ARG A 128 5.82 -6.96 -19.80
N ALA A 129 5.95 -8.21 -20.23
CA ALA A 129 7.25 -8.83 -20.43
C ALA A 129 7.50 -8.93 -21.95
N MET A 130 8.74 -8.70 -22.39
CA MET A 130 9.18 -8.91 -23.76
C MET A 130 10.09 -10.14 -23.81
N CYS A 131 9.95 -10.94 -24.86
CA CYS A 131 10.81 -12.10 -25.05
C CYS A 131 12.24 -11.62 -25.28
N LYS A 132 13.20 -12.29 -24.63
CA LYS A 132 14.62 -11.94 -24.76
C LYS A 132 15.25 -12.45 -26.05
N TYR A 133 14.56 -13.30 -26.81
CA TYR A 133 15.04 -13.88 -28.07
C TYR A 133 13.89 -14.02 -29.08
N ALA A 134 14.14 -13.52 -30.29
CA ALA A 134 13.48 -13.87 -31.54
C ALA A 134 14.56 -14.39 -32.48
#